data_AF-A0A6D2IG22-F1
#
_entry.id   AF-A0A6D2IG22-F1
#
_cell.length_a   1.000
_cell.length_b   1.000
_cell.length_c   1.000
_cell.angle_alpha   90.00
_cell.angle_beta   90.00
_cell.angle_gamma   90.00
#
_symmetry.space_group_name_H-M   'P 1'
#
loop_
_entity.id
_entity.type
_entity.pdbx_description
1 polymer ?
#
loop_
_entity_poly.entity_id
_entity_poly.type
_entity_poly.pdbx_seq_one_letter_code
_entity_poly.pdbx_strand_id
1 'polypeptide(L)'
;MFFTDRLSLLLAKERSHSQTYLGCLKKGPVFTDPKIKWYEPLADLLGKEYFAYARGPIYALSADVVTLLVTRKNNSFRMFSNEDVTIGAWMLAMNVSHENHGTLCEPECSPYSIAVWDIPKCTGLCNPEERLLELHKLQSCSKSPTLPSDHE
;
A
#
# COMPACT_ATOMS: atom_id res chain seq x y z
N MET A 1 -9.33 5.51 7.88
CA MET A 1 -10.64 4.83 7.68
C MET A 1 -10.53 3.90 6.48
N PHE A 2 -11.22 2.74 6.49
CA PHE A 2 -11.08 1.72 5.46
C PHE A 2 -12.45 1.25 4.94
N PHE A 3 -12.57 1.08 3.62
CA PHE A 3 -13.81 0.76 2.92
C PHE A 3 -13.74 -0.65 2.32
N THR A 4 -14.26 -1.62 3.06
CA THR A 4 -14.16 -3.05 2.72
C THR A 4 -14.87 -3.40 1.41
N ASP A 5 -16.01 -2.77 1.14
CA ASP A 5 -16.83 -2.97 -0.05
C ASP A 5 -16.07 -2.52 -1.32
N ARG A 6 -15.48 -1.33 -1.29
CA ARG A 6 -14.68 -0.79 -2.39
C ARG A 6 -13.38 -1.56 -2.60
N LEU A 7 -12.73 -2.03 -1.53
CA LEU A 7 -11.58 -2.93 -1.68
C LEU A 7 -12.01 -4.22 -2.38
N SER A 8 -13.16 -4.79 -2.01
CA SER A 8 -13.64 -6.04 -2.60
C SER A 8 -13.82 -5.91 -4.12
N LEU A 9 -14.35 -4.79 -4.60
CA LEU A 9 -14.45 -4.49 -6.03
C LEU A 9 -13.07 -4.39 -6.71
N LEU A 10 -12.12 -3.70 -6.08
CA LEU A 10 -10.75 -3.60 -6.60
C LEU A 10 -10.08 -4.99 -6.71
N LEU A 11 -10.30 -5.85 -5.73
CA LEU A 11 -9.75 -7.21 -5.72
C LEU A 11 -10.45 -8.12 -6.72
N ALA A 12 -11.76 -7.98 -6.91
CA ALA A 12 -12.56 -8.75 -7.87
C ALA A 12 -12.28 -8.40 -9.34
N LYS A 13 -11.64 -7.26 -9.62
CA LYS A 13 -11.25 -6.85 -10.97
C LYS A 13 -10.42 -7.94 -11.66
N GLU A 14 -10.83 -8.32 -12.86
CA GLU A 14 -10.07 -9.25 -13.70
C GLU A 14 -8.72 -8.65 -14.11
N ARG A 15 -7.69 -9.50 -14.09
CA ARG A 15 -6.30 -9.12 -14.38
C ARG A 15 -5.72 -10.08 -15.39
N SER A 16 -4.98 -9.54 -16.35
CA SER A 16 -4.28 -10.34 -17.36
C SER A 16 -3.07 -11.10 -16.80
N HIS A 17 -2.50 -10.61 -15.70
CA HIS A 17 -1.37 -11.23 -15.02
C HIS A 17 -1.86 -11.83 -13.71
N SER A 18 -1.52 -13.10 -13.46
CA SER A 18 -1.88 -13.77 -12.22
C SER A 18 -0.97 -13.37 -11.05
N GLN A 19 0.26 -12.94 -11.33
CA GLN A 19 1.24 -12.47 -10.35
C GLN A 19 1.15 -10.96 -10.18
N THR A 20 0.27 -10.52 -9.29
CA THR A 20 0.05 -9.09 -9.01
C THR A 20 0.43 -8.72 -7.59
N TYR A 21 1.06 -7.56 -7.46
CA TYR A 21 1.29 -6.80 -6.26
C TYR A 21 0.65 -5.41 -6.43
N LEU A 22 -0.26 -5.06 -5.52
CA LEU A 22 -0.98 -3.79 -5.58
C LEU A 22 -0.93 -3.06 -4.26
N GLY A 23 -0.98 -1.72 -4.35
CA GLY A 23 -0.94 -0.84 -3.20
C GLY A 23 -0.84 0.61 -3.63
N CYS A 24 -0.69 1.51 -2.66
CA CYS A 24 -0.31 2.90 -2.95
C CYS A 24 1.20 2.98 -3.13
N LEU A 25 1.66 2.90 -4.39
CA LEU A 25 3.08 2.85 -4.70
C LEU A 25 3.68 4.27 -4.62
N LYS A 26 4.72 4.41 -3.80
CA LYS A 26 5.46 5.66 -3.62
C LYS A 26 6.95 5.38 -3.59
N LYS A 27 7.75 6.39 -3.96
CA LYS A 27 9.18 6.43 -3.66
C LYS A 27 9.41 7.10 -2.31
N GLY A 28 10.57 6.84 -1.73
CA GLY A 28 10.93 7.33 -0.41
C GLY A 28 12.43 7.48 -0.25
N PRO A 29 12.88 8.36 0.65
CA PRO A 29 14.30 8.49 0.93
C PRO A 29 14.85 7.24 1.61
N VAL A 30 16.09 6.90 1.31
CA VAL A 30 16.87 5.96 2.12
C VAL A 30 17.32 6.69 3.37
N PHE A 31 17.01 6.13 4.55
CA PHE A 31 17.34 6.77 5.82
C PHE A 31 18.76 6.41 6.25
N THR A 32 19.64 7.40 6.30
CA THR A 32 21.06 7.22 6.66
C THR A 32 21.40 7.68 8.08
N ASP A 33 20.46 8.31 8.79
CA ASP A 33 20.65 8.72 10.19
C ASP A 33 20.31 7.55 11.14
N PRO A 34 21.28 7.04 11.94
CA PRO A 34 21.07 5.97 12.92
C PRO A 34 20.01 6.24 13.98
N LYS A 35 19.61 7.50 14.18
CA LYS A 35 18.57 7.89 15.15
C LYS A 35 17.15 7.71 14.63
N ILE A 36 16.98 7.46 13.33
CA ILE A 36 15.66 7.28 12.71
C ILE A 36 15.27 5.79 12.75
N LYS A 37 13.99 5.51 13.05
CA LYS A 37 13.43 4.14 13.15
C LYS A 37 13.84 3.21 12.00
N TRP A 38 13.86 3.73 10.78
CA TRP A 38 14.09 2.97 9.55
C TRP A 38 15.49 3.20 8.96
N TYR A 39 16.46 3.55 9.81
CA TYR A 39 17.87 3.65 9.42
C TYR A 39 18.32 2.40 8.67
N GLU A 40 18.98 2.57 7.53
CA GLU A 40 19.59 1.48 6.79
C GLU A 40 21.10 1.40 7.02
N PRO A 41 21.60 0.36 7.72
CA PRO A 41 23.03 0.20 7.96
C PRO A 41 23.88 0.07 6.69
N LEU A 42 23.27 -0.44 5.63
CA LEU A 42 23.90 -0.68 4.34
C LEU A 42 23.39 0.31 3.28
N ALA A 43 23.06 1.54 3.69
CA ALA A 43 22.56 2.59 2.81
C ALA A 43 23.56 2.96 1.70
N ASP A 44 24.87 2.77 1.91
CA ASP A 44 25.90 3.04 0.89
C ASP A 44 25.79 2.13 -0.35
N LEU A 45 25.10 1.00 -0.22
CA LEU A 45 24.78 0.10 -1.35
C LEU A 45 23.53 0.54 -2.12
N LEU A 46 22.85 1.60 -1.66
CA LEU A 46 21.58 2.08 -2.18
C LEU A 46 21.74 3.50 -2.76
N GLY A 47 20.74 3.93 -3.53
CA GLY A 47 20.63 5.32 -3.95
C GLY A 47 20.10 6.23 -2.84
N LYS A 48 19.86 7.51 -3.17
CA LYS A 48 19.21 8.47 -2.25
C LYS A 48 17.75 8.12 -1.96
N GLU A 49 17.10 7.38 -2.86
CA GLU A 49 15.71 6.97 -2.77
C GLU A 49 15.56 5.47 -3.03
N TYR A 50 14.60 4.84 -2.35
CA TYR A 50 14.15 3.50 -2.69
C TYR A 50 13.40 3.48 -4.03
N PHE A 51 13.29 2.29 -4.61
CA PHE A 51 12.35 2.00 -5.71
C PHE A 51 10.89 2.27 -5.27
N ALA A 52 9.95 2.23 -6.21
CA ALA A 52 8.54 2.38 -5.86
C ALA A 52 8.04 1.13 -5.11
N TYR A 53 7.45 1.31 -3.94
CA TYR A 53 6.87 0.24 -3.12
C TYR A 53 5.54 0.69 -2.53
N ALA A 54 4.66 -0.25 -2.16
CA ALA A 54 3.40 0.06 -1.51
C ALA A 54 3.69 0.60 -0.11
N ARG A 55 3.55 1.91 0.05
CA ARG A 55 3.80 2.59 1.31
C ARG A 55 2.51 2.70 2.10
N GLY A 56 2.57 2.34 3.37
CA GLY A 56 1.47 2.51 4.30
C GLY A 56 0.76 1.19 4.62
N PRO A 57 -0.42 1.27 5.25
CA PRO A 57 -0.93 0.15 6.03
C PRO A 57 -1.50 -1.00 5.20
N ILE A 58 -1.68 -0.85 3.88
CA ILE A 58 -2.35 -1.85 3.05
C ILE A 58 -1.62 -2.02 1.72
N TYR A 59 -1.34 -3.29 1.42
CA TYR A 59 -1.01 -3.79 0.10
C TYR A 59 -1.68 -5.16 -0.07
N ALA A 60 -1.80 -5.65 -1.30
CA ALA A 60 -2.27 -7.00 -1.57
C ALA A 60 -1.33 -7.73 -2.52
N LEU A 61 -1.19 -9.04 -2.25
CA LEU A 61 -0.42 -9.98 -3.06
C LEU A 61 -1.38 -11.06 -3.56
N SER A 62 -1.29 -11.36 -4.85
CA SER A 62 -1.98 -12.52 -5.43
C SER A 62 -1.51 -13.83 -4.80
N ALA A 63 -2.37 -14.86 -4.81
CA ALA A 63 -2.05 -16.18 -4.30
C ALA A 63 -0.83 -16.81 -5.01
N ASP A 64 -0.67 -16.55 -6.31
CA ASP A 64 0.48 -16.99 -7.09
C ASP A 64 1.78 -16.35 -6.61
N VAL A 65 1.76 -15.06 -6.27
CA VAL A 65 2.92 -14.37 -5.69
C VAL A 65 3.28 -14.94 -4.32
N VAL A 66 2.28 -15.24 -3.48
CA VAL A 66 2.53 -15.86 -2.17
C VAL A 66 3.16 -17.25 -2.34
N THR A 67 2.67 -18.05 -3.30
CA THR A 67 3.25 -19.36 -3.62
C THR A 67 4.68 -19.23 -4.13
N LEU A 68 4.95 -18.23 -4.99
CA LEU A 68 6.28 -17.93 -5.50
C LEU A 68 7.26 -17.52 -4.39
N LEU A 69 6.80 -16.69 -3.45
CA LEU A 69 7.58 -16.27 -2.29
C LEU A 69 7.99 -17.48 -1.45
N VAL A 70 7.04 -18.35 -1.09
CA VAL A 70 7.32 -19.52 -0.24
C VAL A 70 8.32 -20.47 -0.91
N THR A 71 8.22 -20.65 -2.22
CA THR A 71 9.10 -21.58 -2.98
C THR A 71 10.48 -21.01 -3.28
N ARG A 72 10.63 -19.68 -3.42
CA ARG A 72 11.90 -19.03 -3.78
C ARG A 72 12.65 -18.38 -2.63
N LYS A 73 12.04 -18.22 -1.45
CA LYS A 73 12.69 -17.62 -0.27
C LYS A 73 13.70 -18.60 0.37
N ASN A 74 14.80 -18.86 -0.33
CA ASN A 74 15.93 -19.68 0.13
C ASN A 74 17.10 -18.82 0.66
N ASN A 75 16.79 -17.76 1.41
CA ASN A 75 17.74 -16.73 1.86
C ASN A 75 18.39 -15.88 0.74
N SER A 76 17.95 -16.01 -0.52
CA SER A 76 18.45 -15.15 -1.61
C SER A 76 17.88 -13.72 -1.58
N PHE A 77 16.79 -13.48 -0.83
CA PHE A 77 16.18 -12.17 -0.75
C PHE A 77 16.69 -11.37 0.44
N ARG A 78 17.17 -10.15 0.15
CA ARG A 78 17.60 -9.18 1.16
C ARG A 78 16.39 -8.64 1.94
N MET A 79 16.55 -8.51 3.25
CA MET A 79 15.66 -7.75 4.12
C MET A 79 16.14 -6.29 4.19
N PHE A 80 15.19 -5.37 4.27
CA PHE A 80 15.42 -3.95 4.55
C PHE A 80 14.95 -3.65 5.96
N SER A 81 15.48 -2.59 6.56
CA SER A 81 15.07 -2.14 7.88
C SER A 81 13.60 -1.70 7.87
N ASN A 82 13.12 -1.15 6.75
CA ASN A 82 11.71 -0.89 6.50
C ASN A 82 11.01 -2.12 5.88
N GLU A 83 9.93 -2.58 6.52
CA GLU A 83 9.15 -3.75 6.09
C GLU A 83 8.45 -3.56 4.73
N ASP A 84 7.87 -2.39 4.47
CA ASP A 84 7.21 -2.07 3.20
C ASP A 84 8.23 -2.10 2.04
N VAL A 85 9.43 -1.56 2.29
CA VAL A 85 10.55 -1.58 1.33
C VAL A 85 10.98 -3.02 1.07
N THR A 86 11.04 -3.87 2.10
CA THR A 86 11.37 -5.29 1.95
C THR A 86 10.41 -5.98 0.99
N ILE A 87 9.09 -5.81 1.18
CA ILE A 87 8.09 -6.40 0.29
C ILE A 87 8.26 -5.89 -1.13
N GLY A 88 8.40 -4.57 -1.33
CA GLY A 88 8.63 -4.00 -2.66
C GLY A 88 9.90 -4.54 -3.34
N ALA A 89 10.99 -4.75 -2.58
CA ALA A 89 12.23 -5.31 -3.12
C ALA A 89 12.01 -6.72 -3.66
N TRP A 90 11.27 -7.54 -2.94
CA TRP A 90 10.99 -8.92 -3.32
C TRP A 90 10.09 -8.99 -4.55
N MET A 91 9.09 -8.11 -4.63
CA MET A 91 8.21 -8.02 -5.80
C MET A 91 8.98 -7.63 -7.05
N LEU A 92 9.93 -6.70 -6.93
CA LEU A 92 10.85 -6.35 -8.02
C LEU A 92 11.75 -7.52 -8.40
N ALA A 93 12.39 -8.17 -7.42
CA ALA A 93 13.31 -9.27 -7.66
C ALA A 93 12.64 -10.48 -8.36
N MET A 94 11.35 -10.69 -8.11
CA MET A 94 10.56 -11.76 -8.72
C MET A 94 9.86 -11.34 -10.02
N ASN A 95 10.04 -10.09 -10.48
CA ASN A 95 9.40 -9.54 -11.68
C ASN A 95 7.85 -9.61 -11.64
N VAL A 96 7.26 -9.29 -10.49
CA VAL A 96 5.80 -9.26 -10.26
C VAL A 96 5.18 -8.03 -10.92
N SER A 97 3.92 -8.14 -11.39
CA SER A 97 3.17 -7.01 -11.94
C SER A 97 2.74 -6.03 -10.84
N HIS A 98 3.13 -4.76 -10.97
CA HIS A 98 2.89 -3.71 -9.98
C HIS A 98 1.68 -2.86 -10.38
N GLU A 99 0.69 -2.75 -9.50
CA GLU A 99 -0.47 -1.85 -9.68
C GLU A 99 -0.49 -0.75 -8.63
N ASN A 100 -0.41 0.50 -9.08
CA ASN A 100 -0.50 1.67 -8.21
C ASN A 100 -1.95 2.14 -8.07
N HIS A 101 -2.49 2.09 -6.85
CA HIS A 101 -3.83 2.55 -6.51
C HIS A 101 -3.74 3.66 -5.46
N GLY A 102 -3.84 4.92 -5.91
CA GLY A 102 -3.86 6.09 -5.02
C GLY A 102 -5.04 6.11 -4.05
N THR A 103 -6.15 5.48 -4.43
CA THR A 103 -7.35 5.32 -3.59
C THR A 103 -7.11 4.53 -2.30
N LEU A 104 -5.98 3.83 -2.18
CA LEU A 104 -5.56 3.12 -0.96
C LEU A 104 -4.81 4.01 0.04
N CYS A 105 -4.58 5.29 -0.27
CA CYS A 105 -3.80 6.18 0.58
C CYS A 105 -4.19 7.65 0.48
N GLU A 106 -5.47 7.95 0.26
CA GLU A 106 -5.90 9.33 0.09
C GLU A 106 -5.88 10.08 1.43
N PRO A 107 -5.40 11.33 1.47
CA PRO A 107 -5.42 12.15 2.68
C PRO A 107 -6.81 12.69 3.01
N GLU A 108 -7.66 12.80 1.99
CA GLU A 108 -9.02 13.29 2.08
C GLU A 108 -9.96 12.27 1.46
N CYS A 109 -11.15 12.17 2.03
CA CYS A 109 -12.10 11.14 1.66
C CYS A 109 -12.94 11.55 0.44
N SER A 110 -12.89 10.72 -0.58
CA SER A 110 -13.66 10.83 -1.82
C SER A 110 -14.66 9.66 -1.93
N PRO A 111 -15.66 9.76 -2.83
CA PRO A 111 -16.54 8.64 -3.16
C PRO A 111 -15.83 7.39 -3.70
N TYR A 112 -14.55 7.51 -4.09
CA TYR A 112 -13.74 6.42 -4.63
C TYR A 112 -12.64 5.93 -3.67
N SER A 113 -12.43 6.61 -2.55
CA SER A 113 -11.41 6.23 -1.57
C SER A 113 -11.65 4.82 -1.05
N ILE A 114 -10.65 3.95 -1.14
CA ILE A 114 -10.66 2.64 -0.51
C ILE A 114 -10.08 2.73 0.90
N ALA A 115 -9.15 3.66 1.11
CA ALA A 115 -8.62 3.95 2.43
C ALA A 115 -8.16 5.41 2.55
N VAL A 116 -8.37 5.98 3.73
CA VAL A 116 -8.03 7.36 4.07
C VAL A 116 -7.03 7.39 5.22
N TRP A 117 -5.87 8.01 5.00
CA TRP A 117 -4.74 8.10 5.93
C TRP A 117 -4.10 9.48 5.88
N ASP A 118 -3.57 9.97 6.99
CA ASP A 118 -2.85 11.23 7.08
C ASP A 118 -1.34 11.06 6.76
N ILE A 119 -0.99 10.18 5.81
CA ILE A 119 0.40 9.98 5.38
C ILE A 119 0.82 11.17 4.49
N PRO A 120 2.03 11.76 4.68
CA PRO A 120 3.13 11.34 5.55
C PRO A 120 3.17 12.02 6.93
N LYS A 121 2.13 12.77 7.33
CA LYS A 121 2.11 13.52 8.60
C LYS A 121 2.23 12.59 9.82
N CYS A 122 1.57 11.43 9.77
CA CYS A 122 1.70 10.37 10.76
C CYS A 122 1.53 8.99 10.11
N THR A 123 1.80 7.94 10.87
CA THR A 123 1.56 6.55 10.42
C THR A 123 0.09 6.22 10.62
N GLY A 124 -0.68 6.17 9.53
CA GLY A 124 -2.12 5.91 9.57
C GLY A 124 -2.96 7.19 9.66
N LEU A 125 -3.95 7.23 10.55
CA LEU A 125 -4.80 8.40 10.79
C LEU A 125 -4.32 9.12 12.06
N CYS A 126 -4.06 10.42 11.99
CA CYS A 126 -3.63 11.19 13.16
C CYS A 126 -4.83 11.39 14.07
N ASN A 127 -4.65 11.41 15.40
CA ASN A 127 -5.76 11.57 16.37
C ASN A 127 -7.00 10.73 16.00
N PRO A 128 -6.86 9.39 15.89
CA PRO A 128 -7.87 8.55 15.24
C PRO A 128 -9.24 8.60 15.94
N GLU A 129 -9.27 8.85 17.25
CA GLU A 129 -10.51 8.97 18.03
C GLU A 129 -11.41 10.13 17.58
N GLU A 130 -10.82 11.28 17.23
CA GLU A 130 -11.56 12.44 16.71
C GLU A 130 -11.81 12.28 15.21
N ARG A 131 -10.76 11.95 14.46
CA ARG A 131 -10.79 11.92 13.00
C ARG A 131 -11.72 10.83 12.46
N LEU A 132 -11.84 9.68 13.11
CA LEU A 132 -12.80 8.65 12.68
C LEU A 132 -14.25 9.15 12.82
N LEU A 133 -14.57 9.90 13.88
CA LEU A 133 -15.91 10.45 14.07
C LEU A 133 -16.23 11.53 13.01
N GLU A 134 -15.25 12.35 12.65
CA GLU A 134 -15.39 13.33 11.57
C GLU A 134 -15.60 12.65 10.22
N LEU A 135 -14.75 11.67 9.88
CA LEU A 135 -14.83 10.95 8.61
C LEU A 135 -16.17 10.22 8.47
N HIS A 136 -16.69 9.57 9.51
CA HIS A 136 -18.00 8.91 9.45
C HIS A 136 -19.19 9.86 9.23
N LYS A 137 -19.04 11.16 9.54
CA LYS A 137 -20.08 12.17 9.26
C LYS A 137 -20.09 12.63 7.81
N LEU A 138 -18.98 12.45 7.08
CA LEU A 138 -18.88 12.84 5.67
C LEU A 138 -19.66 11.85 4.80
N GLN A 139 -20.53 12.36 3.94
CA GLN A 139 -21.33 11.51 3.04
C GLN A 139 -20.46 10.69 2.08
N SER A 140 -19.36 11.27 1.58
CA SER A 140 -18.40 10.58 0.72
C SER A 140 -17.74 9.36 1.39
N CYS A 141 -17.70 9.34 2.71
CA CYS A 141 -17.14 8.24 3.52
C CYS A 141 -18.20 7.34 4.17
N SER A 142 -19.47 7.65 4.07
CA SER A 142 -20.51 6.92 4.82
C SER A 142 -21.64 6.38 3.96
N LYS A 143 -21.87 6.94 2.77
CA LYS A 143 -23.08 6.69 1.97
C LYS A 143 -22.84 6.35 0.50
N SER A 144 -21.60 6.11 0.06
CA SER A 144 -21.41 5.78 -1.36
C SER A 144 -22.00 4.41 -1.70
N PRO A 145 -22.85 4.32 -2.74
CA PRO A 145 -23.32 3.04 -3.22
C PRO A 145 -22.16 2.26 -3.83
N THR A 146 -22.03 1.01 -3.42
CA THR A 146 -20.99 0.05 -3.86
C THR A 146 -21.14 -0.36 -5.34
N LEU A 147 -22.23 0.03 -6.00
CA LEU A 147 -22.49 -0.27 -7.41
C LEU A 147 -22.84 1.03 -8.14
N PRO A 148 -22.41 1.23 -9.40
CA PRO A 148 -23.06 2.23 -10.23
C PRO A 148 -24.57 1.95 -10.22
N SER A 149 -25.39 2.98 -10.03
CA SER A 149 -26.82 2.81 -10.22
C SER A 149 -27.04 2.32 -11.66
N ASP A 150 -27.82 1.26 -11.84
CA ASP A 150 -28.35 0.82 -13.13
C ASP A 150 -29.32 1.89 -13.70
N HIS A 151 -28.78 3.06 -14.01
CA HIS A 151 -29.45 4.10 -14.76
C HIS A 151 -28.69 4.24 -16.08
N GLU A 152 -29.39 3.78 -17.12
CA GLU A 152 -29.07 3.73 -18.56
C GLU A 152 -28.16 4.84 -19.11
#